data_AF-A0AAN9HXI9-F1
#
_entry.id   AF-A0AAN9HXI9-F1
#
_cell.length_a   1.000
_cell.length_b   1.000
_cell.length_c   1.000
_cell.angle_alpha   90.00
_cell.angle_beta   90.00
_cell.angle_gamma   90.00
#
_symmetry.space_group_name_H-M   'P 1'
#
loop_
_entity.id
_entity.type
_entity.pdbx_description
1 polymer ?
#
loop_
_entity_poly.entity_id
_entity_poly.type
_entity_poly.pdbx_seq_one_letter_code
_entity_poly.pdbx_strand_id
1 'polypeptide(L)'
;MTCMTLGGRAAEQVLIGKISTGAQNDLEKVTKMTYAQVAVYGFSDKVGLLSFPQREDSFEISKPYSSKTATIIDNEVREWGGKAYERTVGLIEEHKEHVAKIAELLLEKEVLHEDDLVRVLGERPFKSSEPTNYDRFKEGFQEEEEKVAEGPVDGPEDSGGSSPLEPQVVPA
;
A
#
# COMPACT_ATOMS: atom_id res chain seq x y z
N MET A 1 0.61 -5.93 -2.04
CA MET A 1 1.12 -5.55 -0.71
C MET A 1 0.79 -6.59 0.35
N THR A 2 -0.49 -6.88 0.61
CA THR A 2 -1.02 -7.77 1.67
C THR A 2 -0.21 -9.02 2.01
N CYS A 3 0.16 -9.86 1.01
CA CYS A 3 0.94 -11.08 1.27
C CYS A 3 2.34 -10.82 1.85
N MET A 4 3.02 -9.76 1.39
CA MET A 4 4.34 -9.37 1.91
C MET A 4 4.23 -8.88 3.36
N THR A 5 3.20 -8.11 3.68
CA THR A 5 2.89 -7.65 5.04
C THR A 5 2.56 -8.80 6.00
N LEU A 6 1.95 -9.89 5.50
CA LEU A 6 1.68 -11.11 6.28
C LEU A 6 2.89 -12.05 6.42
N GLY A 7 3.99 -11.79 5.68
CA GLY A 7 5.14 -12.70 5.56
C GLY A 7 5.80 -13.06 6.89
N GLY A 8 5.98 -12.08 7.79
CA GLY A 8 6.59 -12.31 9.10
C GLY A 8 5.79 -13.30 9.96
N ARG A 9 4.47 -13.11 10.06
CA ARG A 9 3.58 -14.00 10.81
C ARG A 9 3.47 -15.40 10.19
N ALA A 10 3.50 -15.48 8.86
CA ALA A 10 3.54 -16.76 8.16
C ALA A 10 4.87 -17.50 8.42
N ALA A 11 6.01 -16.80 8.45
CA ALA A 11 7.31 -17.37 8.81
C ALA A 11 7.34 -17.89 10.26
N GLU A 12 6.81 -17.13 11.24
CA GLU A 12 6.68 -17.63 12.62
C GLU A 12 5.89 -18.96 12.68
N GLN A 13 4.75 -19.02 11.99
CA GLN A 13 3.94 -20.24 11.93
C GLN A 13 4.67 -21.41 11.27
N VAL A 14 5.31 -21.20 10.12
CA VAL A 14 5.93 -22.26 9.29
C VAL A 14 7.24 -22.77 9.87
N LEU A 15 8.07 -21.90 10.45
CA LEU A 15 9.38 -22.27 11.00
C LEU A 15 9.34 -22.61 12.50
N ILE A 16 8.49 -21.94 13.29
CA ILE A 16 8.48 -22.02 14.75
C ILE A 16 7.23 -22.72 15.31
N GLY A 17 6.18 -22.91 14.50
CA GLY A 17 4.94 -23.58 14.92
C GLY A 17 4.08 -22.77 15.91
N LYS A 18 4.41 -21.50 16.13
CA LYS A 18 3.70 -20.57 17.03
C LYS A 18 3.70 -19.17 16.44
N ILE A 19 2.73 -18.35 16.83
CA ILE A 19 2.64 -16.93 16.46
C ILE A 19 2.99 -16.03 17.65
N SER A 20 3.57 -14.87 17.39
CA SER A 20 3.82 -13.83 18.40
C SER A 20 2.83 -12.67 18.30
N THR A 21 3.00 -11.66 19.16
CA THR A 21 2.31 -10.37 19.10
C THR A 21 2.98 -9.37 18.17
N GLY A 22 4.20 -9.64 17.65
CA GLY A 22 4.99 -8.67 16.87
C GLY A 22 4.29 -8.19 15.59
N ALA A 23 3.49 -9.06 14.96
CA ALA A 23 2.74 -8.76 13.74
C ALA A 23 1.50 -7.86 13.92
N GLN A 24 1.26 -7.28 15.10
CA GLN A 24 0.06 -6.45 15.37
C GLN A 24 -0.09 -5.28 14.39
N ASN A 25 0.98 -4.51 14.17
CA ASN A 25 0.99 -3.36 13.25
C ASN A 25 0.73 -3.79 11.79
N ASP A 26 1.15 -5.00 11.42
CA ASP A 26 1.00 -5.53 10.07
C ASP A 26 -0.41 -6.10 9.83
N LEU A 27 -1.02 -6.72 10.85
CA LEU A 27 -2.44 -7.08 10.85
C LEU A 27 -3.34 -5.83 10.77
N GLU A 28 -2.97 -4.73 11.43
CA GLU A 28 -3.70 -3.45 11.31
C GLU A 28 -3.63 -2.88 9.88
N LYS A 29 -2.43 -2.79 9.29
CA LYS A 29 -2.23 -2.36 7.89
C LYS A 29 -3.03 -3.23 6.92
N VAL A 30 -2.96 -4.55 7.09
CA VAL A 30 -3.71 -5.52 6.26
C VAL A 30 -5.21 -5.31 6.39
N THR A 31 -5.72 -5.08 7.60
CA THR A 31 -7.13 -4.80 7.85
C THR A 31 -7.56 -3.52 7.14
N LYS A 32 -6.85 -2.40 7.35
CA LYS A 32 -7.12 -1.11 6.70
C LYS A 32 -7.09 -1.20 5.16
N MET A 33 -6.06 -1.82 4.58
CA MET A 33 -5.97 -2.04 3.13
C MET A 33 -7.13 -2.88 2.59
N THR A 34 -7.52 -3.95 3.29
CA THR A 34 -8.56 -4.88 2.80
C THR A 34 -9.96 -4.27 2.92
N TYR A 35 -10.24 -3.51 3.98
CA TYR A 35 -11.47 -2.70 4.07
C TYR A 35 -11.55 -1.65 2.95
N ALA A 36 -10.44 -0.97 2.62
CA ALA A 36 -10.42 -0.04 1.50
C ALA A 36 -10.73 -0.73 0.16
N GLN A 37 -10.10 -1.88 -0.11
CA GLN A 37 -10.36 -2.69 -1.31
C GLN A 37 -11.85 -3.09 -1.41
N VAL A 38 -12.42 -3.66 -0.36
CA VAL A 38 -13.81 -4.17 -0.37
C VAL A 38 -14.86 -3.07 -0.35
N ALA A 39 -14.70 -2.06 0.51
CA ALA A 39 -15.76 -1.08 0.80
C ALA A 39 -15.58 0.27 0.10
N VAL A 40 -14.40 0.60 -0.42
CA VAL A 40 -14.11 1.89 -1.05
C VAL A 40 -13.79 1.74 -2.54
N TYR A 41 -13.04 0.70 -2.92
CA TYR A 41 -12.61 0.47 -4.31
C TYR A 41 -13.44 -0.58 -5.07
N GLY A 42 -14.44 -1.20 -4.44
CA GLY A 42 -15.38 -2.12 -5.09
C GLY A 42 -14.80 -3.50 -5.46
N PHE A 43 -13.76 -3.98 -4.78
CA PHE A 43 -13.11 -5.29 -5.06
C PHE A 43 -13.94 -6.49 -4.52
N SER A 44 -15.27 -6.39 -4.53
CA SER A 44 -16.20 -7.45 -4.15
C SER A 44 -17.49 -7.33 -4.95
N ASP A 45 -17.81 -8.38 -5.72
CA ASP A 45 -19.09 -8.50 -6.44
C ASP A 45 -20.30 -8.53 -5.49
N LYS A 46 -20.08 -8.92 -4.21
CA LYS A 46 -21.12 -9.00 -3.18
C LYS A 46 -21.45 -7.64 -2.57
N VAL A 47 -20.51 -6.68 -2.63
CA VAL A 47 -20.71 -5.26 -2.24
C VAL A 47 -21.12 -4.41 -3.45
N GLY A 48 -20.58 -4.73 -4.64
CA GLY A 48 -20.83 -4.04 -5.90
C GLY A 48 -20.02 -2.77 -6.07
N LEU A 49 -20.30 -2.04 -7.15
CA LEU A 49 -19.60 -0.81 -7.57
C LEU A 49 -20.05 0.42 -6.75
N LEU A 50 -20.07 0.30 -5.42
CA LEU A 50 -20.38 1.37 -4.47
C LEU A 50 -19.15 1.67 -3.61
N SER A 51 -19.01 2.92 -3.19
CA SER A 51 -17.88 3.39 -2.37
C SER A 51 -18.37 4.01 -1.07
N PHE A 52 -17.81 3.53 0.03
CA PHE A 52 -18.12 3.93 1.40
C PHE A 52 -16.85 4.37 2.14
N PRO A 53 -16.21 5.49 1.73
CA PRO A 53 -14.98 5.97 2.34
C PRO A 53 -15.17 6.23 3.83
N GLN A 54 -14.23 5.74 4.64
CA GLN A 54 -14.20 5.97 6.07
C GLN A 54 -13.62 7.37 6.34
N ARG A 55 -14.41 8.23 6.98
CA ARG A 55 -13.96 9.54 7.48
C ARG A 55 -13.16 9.33 8.77
N GLU A 56 -11.96 9.91 8.83
CA GLU A 56 -11.10 9.87 10.03
C GLU A 56 -11.46 10.96 11.04
N ASP A 57 -12.20 11.96 10.58
CA ASP A 57 -12.50 13.25 11.21
C ASP A 57 -13.93 13.34 11.78
N SER A 58 -14.84 12.45 11.39
CA SER A 58 -16.24 12.50 11.85
C SER A 58 -16.47 11.66 13.12
N PHE A 59 -16.87 12.33 14.21
CA PHE A 59 -17.46 11.71 15.40
C PHE A 59 -18.88 11.10 15.16
N GLU A 60 -19.34 11.06 13.91
CA GLU A 60 -20.67 10.59 13.52
C GLU A 60 -20.72 9.06 13.42
N ILE A 61 -21.53 8.45 14.27
CA ILE A 61 -21.53 6.99 14.56
C ILE A 61 -22.25 6.16 13.47
N SER A 62 -22.74 6.80 12.40
CA SER A 62 -23.58 6.16 11.37
C SER A 62 -22.79 5.76 10.12
N LYS A 63 -22.52 4.47 9.95
CA LYS A 63 -22.06 3.90 8.68
C LYS A 63 -23.14 4.16 7.59
N PRO A 64 -22.78 4.63 6.38
CA PRO A 64 -23.76 5.00 5.33
C PRO A 64 -24.38 3.79 4.59
N TYR A 65 -24.51 2.65 5.28
CA TYR A 65 -24.98 1.38 4.74
C TYR A 65 -25.60 0.51 5.83
N SER A 66 -26.46 -0.43 5.43
CA SER A 66 -27.21 -1.27 6.35
C SER A 66 -26.32 -2.21 7.17
N SER A 67 -26.80 -2.69 8.33
CA SER A 67 -26.12 -3.74 9.11
C SER A 67 -25.85 -5.01 8.28
N LYS A 68 -26.79 -5.39 7.39
CA LYS A 68 -26.60 -6.48 6.42
C LYS A 68 -25.42 -6.21 5.48
N THR A 69 -25.28 -4.98 4.99
CA THR A 69 -24.14 -4.55 4.15
C THR A 69 -22.83 -4.59 4.94
N ALA A 70 -22.84 -4.17 6.21
CA ALA A 70 -21.68 -4.29 7.10
C ALA A 70 -21.24 -5.75 7.23
N THR A 71 -22.17 -6.67 7.52
CA THR A 71 -21.86 -8.12 7.62
C THR A 71 -21.32 -8.70 6.31
N ILE A 72 -21.77 -8.21 5.15
CA ILE A 72 -21.20 -8.61 3.85
C ILE A 72 -19.73 -8.13 3.77
N ILE A 73 -19.47 -6.84 3.98
CA ILE A 73 -18.11 -6.27 3.96
C ILE A 73 -17.18 -7.01 4.94
N ASP A 74 -17.61 -7.23 6.19
CA ASP A 74 -16.82 -7.88 7.24
C ASP A 74 -16.50 -9.37 6.91
N ASN A 75 -17.36 -10.02 6.12
CA ASN A 75 -17.12 -11.37 5.61
C ASN A 75 -16.16 -11.39 4.42
N GLU A 76 -16.32 -10.46 3.47
CA GLU A 76 -15.42 -10.30 2.33
C GLU A 76 -13.99 -9.97 2.77
N VAL A 77 -13.84 -9.04 3.73
CA VAL A 77 -12.53 -8.68 4.31
C VAL A 77 -11.86 -9.90 4.96
N ARG A 78 -12.64 -10.75 5.65
CA ARG A 78 -12.14 -12.00 6.24
C ARG A 78 -11.75 -13.03 5.19
N GLU A 79 -12.54 -13.15 4.10
CA GLU A 79 -12.26 -14.06 2.98
C GLU A 79 -10.98 -13.64 2.24
N TRP A 80 -10.82 -12.35 1.94
CA TRP A 80 -9.61 -11.77 1.34
C TRP A 80 -8.38 -11.91 2.23
N GLY A 81 -8.49 -11.58 3.52
CA GLY A 81 -7.40 -11.73 4.50
C GLY A 81 -6.97 -13.20 4.69
N GLY A 82 -7.93 -14.12 4.72
CA GLY A 82 -7.69 -15.57 4.78
C GLY A 82 -6.93 -16.07 3.56
N LYS A 83 -7.43 -15.80 2.34
CA LYS A 83 -6.79 -16.16 1.07
C LYS A 83 -5.37 -15.59 0.95
N ALA A 84 -5.16 -14.34 1.37
CA ALA A 84 -3.84 -13.72 1.38
C ALA A 84 -2.89 -14.41 2.37
N TYR A 85 -3.36 -14.80 3.55
CA TYR A 85 -2.55 -15.52 4.55
C TYR A 85 -2.21 -16.93 4.09
N GLU A 86 -3.18 -17.70 3.60
CA GLU A 86 -3.02 -19.06 3.06
C GLU A 86 -1.98 -19.09 1.92
N ARG A 87 -2.11 -18.18 0.93
CA ARG A 87 -1.13 -18.04 -0.15
C ARG A 87 0.27 -17.67 0.37
N THR A 88 0.35 -16.90 1.46
CA THR A 88 1.64 -16.51 2.05
C THR A 88 2.28 -17.66 2.81
N VAL A 89 1.49 -18.45 3.55
CA VAL A 89 1.96 -19.68 4.22
C VAL A 89 2.51 -20.67 3.19
N GLY A 90 1.76 -20.98 2.12
CA GLY A 90 2.22 -21.90 1.07
C GLY A 90 3.53 -21.47 0.40
N LEU A 91 3.69 -20.16 0.11
CA LEU A 91 4.93 -19.62 -0.46
C LEU A 91 6.13 -19.71 0.51
N ILE A 92 5.89 -19.54 1.82
CA ILE A 92 6.92 -19.67 2.86
C ILE A 92 7.24 -21.15 3.14
N GLU A 93 6.30 -22.07 2.93
CA GLU A 93 6.54 -23.52 2.96
C GLU A 93 7.36 -23.98 1.75
N GLU A 94 7.00 -23.54 0.55
CA GLU A 94 7.73 -23.82 -0.71
C GLU A 94 9.20 -23.35 -0.66
N HIS A 95 9.47 -22.26 0.06
CA HIS A 95 10.82 -21.68 0.17
C HIS A 95 11.41 -21.77 1.58
N LYS A 96 10.91 -22.70 2.42
CA LYS A 96 11.25 -22.78 3.85
C LYS A 96 12.75 -22.82 4.15
N GLU A 97 13.52 -23.54 3.36
CA GLU A 97 14.99 -23.59 3.51
C GLU A 97 15.66 -22.22 3.26
N HIS A 98 15.18 -21.43 2.31
CA HIS A 98 15.74 -20.12 2.00
C HIS A 98 15.43 -19.12 3.13
N VAL A 99 14.22 -19.18 3.69
CA VAL A 99 13.84 -18.36 4.85
C VAL A 99 14.65 -18.77 6.09
N ALA A 100 14.91 -20.06 6.29
CA ALA A 100 15.79 -20.54 7.36
C ALA A 100 17.23 -20.02 7.19
N LYS A 101 17.84 -20.16 6.01
CA LYS A 101 19.21 -19.67 5.71
C LYS A 101 19.35 -18.16 5.93
N ILE A 102 18.32 -17.37 5.61
CA ILE A 102 18.30 -15.92 5.89
C ILE A 102 18.18 -15.64 7.40
N ALA A 103 17.34 -16.38 8.12
CA ALA A 103 17.21 -16.23 9.57
C ALA A 103 18.49 -16.62 10.32
N GLU A 104 19.18 -17.69 9.89
CA GLU A 104 20.49 -18.10 10.40
C GLU A 104 21.56 -17.02 10.14
N LEU A 105 21.64 -16.49 8.91
CA LEU A 105 22.58 -15.42 8.57
C LEU A 105 22.30 -14.12 9.35
N LEU A 106 21.04 -13.83 9.68
CA LEU A 106 20.66 -12.69 10.55
C LEU A 106 21.10 -12.85 12.01
N LEU A 107 21.32 -14.08 12.49
CA LEU A 107 21.89 -14.33 13.82
C LEU A 107 23.42 -14.12 13.85
N GLU A 108 24.09 -14.30 12.71
CA GLU A 108 25.52 -14.00 12.55
C GLU A 108 25.77 -12.52 12.21
N LYS A 109 24.87 -11.90 11.45
CA LYS A 109 25.00 -10.55 10.88
C LYS A 109 23.67 -9.79 10.97
N GLU A 110 23.57 -8.89 11.95
CA GLU A 110 22.37 -8.10 12.29
C GLU A 110 21.75 -7.35 11.09
N VAL A 111 22.55 -6.96 10.09
CA VAL A 111 22.09 -6.26 8.89
C VAL A 111 22.55 -6.99 7.63
N LEU A 112 21.59 -7.43 6.81
CA LEU A 112 21.85 -7.95 5.46
C LEU A 112 21.71 -6.84 4.41
N HIS A 113 22.53 -6.92 3.37
CA HIS A 113 22.42 -6.10 2.17
C HIS A 113 21.97 -6.95 0.98
N GLU A 114 21.67 -6.31 -0.15
CA GLU A 114 21.24 -7.01 -1.38
C GLU A 114 22.21 -8.14 -1.78
N ASP A 115 23.52 -7.87 -1.73
CA ASP A 115 24.57 -8.82 -2.08
C ASP A 115 24.57 -10.08 -1.18
N ASP A 116 24.19 -9.95 0.10
CA ASP A 116 23.98 -11.11 0.98
C ASP A 116 22.75 -11.93 0.57
N LEU A 117 21.67 -11.25 0.17
CA LEU A 117 20.42 -11.89 -0.28
C LEU A 117 20.62 -12.60 -1.62
N VAL A 118 21.31 -11.98 -2.59
CA VAL A 118 21.64 -12.60 -3.89
C VAL A 118 22.53 -13.83 -3.71
N ARG A 119 23.46 -13.81 -2.73
CA ARG A 119 24.27 -14.98 -2.37
C ARG A 119 23.45 -16.15 -1.78
N VAL A 120 22.33 -15.88 -1.12
CA VAL A 120 21.50 -16.91 -0.45
C VAL A 120 20.29 -17.35 -1.29
N LEU A 121 19.76 -16.47 -2.14
CA LEU A 121 18.55 -16.67 -2.95
C LEU A 121 18.80 -16.81 -4.46
N GLY A 122 19.99 -16.42 -4.93
CA GLY A 122 20.25 -16.17 -6.35
C GLY A 122 19.76 -14.79 -6.82
N GLU A 123 19.92 -14.50 -8.12
CA GLU A 123 19.38 -13.28 -8.72
C GLU A 123 17.85 -13.25 -8.66
N ARG A 124 17.28 -12.05 -8.48
CA ARG A 124 15.83 -11.85 -8.44
C ARG A 124 15.20 -12.21 -9.80
N PRO A 125 14.27 -13.19 -9.88
CA PRO A 125 13.70 -13.65 -11.15
C PRO A 125 12.74 -12.66 -11.83
N PHE A 126 12.52 -11.49 -11.22
CA PHE A 126 11.70 -10.41 -11.76
C PHE A 126 12.50 -9.11 -11.72
N LYS A 127 12.83 -8.56 -12.89
CA LYS A 127 13.39 -7.20 -13.00
C LYS A 127 12.29 -6.18 -12.70
N SER A 128 12.63 -5.14 -11.95
CA SER A 128 11.73 -4.00 -11.74
C SER A 128 11.68 -3.15 -13.01
N SER A 129 10.51 -2.61 -13.34
CA SER A 129 10.34 -1.62 -14.43
C SER A 129 10.70 -0.19 -13.99
N GLU A 130 10.71 0.04 -12.68
CA GLU A 130 11.08 1.29 -12.00
C GLU A 130 12.31 1.02 -11.12
N PRO A 131 13.33 1.89 -11.08
CA PRO A 131 14.40 1.77 -10.08
C PRO A 131 13.79 1.93 -8.68
N THR A 132 14.05 0.97 -7.80
CA THR A 132 13.57 0.99 -6.41
C THR A 132 14.28 2.08 -5.61
N ASN A 133 13.76 2.40 -4.42
CA ASN A 133 14.41 3.36 -3.52
C ASN A 133 15.84 2.94 -3.11
N TYR A 134 16.17 1.64 -3.21
CA TYR A 134 17.52 1.15 -2.95
C TYR A 134 18.44 1.31 -4.17
N ASP A 135 17.91 1.11 -5.38
CA ASP A 135 18.65 1.36 -6.63
C ASP A 135 18.99 2.85 -6.75
N ARG A 136 18.00 3.74 -6.55
CA ARG A 136 18.21 5.20 -6.52
C ARG A 136 19.18 5.65 -5.42
N PHE A 137 19.26 4.91 -4.31
CA PHE A 137 20.25 5.17 -3.26
C PHE A 137 21.66 4.70 -3.66
N LYS A 138 21.79 3.55 -4.33
CA LYS A 138 23.07 3.03 -4.89
C LYS A 138 23.60 3.92 -6.02
N GLU A 139 22.73 4.48 -6.86
CA GLU A 139 23.06 5.38 -7.98
C GLU A 139 23.39 6.81 -7.51
N GLY A 140 23.10 7.12 -6.24
CA GLY A 140 23.25 8.43 -5.63
C GLY A 140 22.08 9.37 -5.95
N PHE A 141 21.86 10.36 -5.07
CA PHE A 141 20.95 11.46 -5.35
C PHE A 141 21.51 12.32 -6.50
N GLN A 142 21.13 11.97 -7.73
CA GLN A 142 21.22 12.87 -8.86
C GLN A 142 20.09 13.89 -8.70
N GLU A 143 20.43 15.15 -8.53
CA GLU A 143 19.45 16.23 -8.59
C GLU A 143 18.92 16.29 -10.03
N GLU A 144 17.65 15.93 -10.23
CA GLU A 144 16.98 16.17 -11.50
C GLU A 144 16.86 17.69 -11.67
N GLU A 145 17.70 18.29 -12.53
CA GLU A 145 17.53 19.67 -12.94
C GLU A 145 16.12 19.85 -13.51
N GLU A 146 15.23 20.52 -12.77
CA GLU A 146 13.93 20.92 -13.29
C GLU A 146 14.14 21.80 -14.52
N LYS A 147 13.97 21.20 -15.71
CA LYS A 147 13.81 21.94 -16.95
C LYS A 147 12.44 22.61 -16.94
N VAL A 148 12.38 23.71 -16.20
CA VAL A 148 11.32 24.71 -16.29
C VAL A 148 11.18 25.07 -17.77
N ALA A 149 10.11 24.57 -18.39
CA ALA A 149 9.79 24.90 -19.75
C ALA A 149 9.30 26.35 -19.78
N GLU A 150 10.19 27.29 -20.08
CA GLU A 150 9.85 28.68 -20.34
C GLU A 150 8.86 28.74 -21.52
N GLY A 151 7.57 28.80 -21.20
CA GLY A 151 6.54 29.17 -22.16
C GLY A 151 6.80 30.61 -22.64
N PRO A 152 6.51 30.94 -23.91
CA PRO A 152 6.84 32.26 -24.45
C PRO A 152 6.19 33.39 -23.64
N VAL A 153 7.03 34.20 -23.01
CA VAL A 153 6.61 35.49 -22.45
C VAL A 153 6.46 36.46 -23.62
N ASP A 154 5.25 36.95 -23.84
CA ASP A 154 4.96 37.95 -24.88
C ASP A 154 4.09 39.09 -24.30
N GLY A 155 4.32 40.30 -24.79
CA GLY A 155 3.84 41.58 -24.23
C GLY A 155 4.92 42.67 -24.24
N PRO A 156 4.60 43.94 -23.91
CA PRO A 156 3.37 44.41 -23.24
C PRO A 156 2.62 45.56 -23.98
N GLU A 157 1.72 46.26 -23.27
CA GLU A 157 1.17 47.61 -23.54
C GLU A 157 0.19 47.77 -24.74
N ASP A 158 -0.89 48.56 -24.71
CA ASP A 158 -1.70 49.22 -23.64
C ASP A 158 -3.10 49.57 -24.29
N SER A 159 -4.18 50.12 -23.68
CA SER A 159 -4.40 50.74 -22.36
C SER A 159 -5.89 50.75 -21.93
N GLY A 160 -6.12 51.05 -20.63
CA GLY A 160 -7.22 51.91 -20.16
C GLY A 160 -8.66 51.34 -20.03
N GLY A 161 -9.20 51.33 -18.80
CA GLY A 161 -10.66 51.26 -18.56
C GLY A 161 -11.11 50.75 -17.19
N SER A 162 -11.81 51.58 -16.41
CA SER A 162 -12.58 51.20 -15.21
C SER A 162 -13.86 50.41 -15.56
N SER A 163 -14.56 49.68 -14.68
CA SER A 163 -14.57 49.61 -13.21
C SER A 163 -15.13 48.23 -12.73
N PRO A 164 -15.16 47.91 -11.42
CA PRO A 164 -15.71 46.63 -10.92
C PRO A 164 -17.22 46.47 -11.16
N LEU A 165 -17.67 45.21 -11.36
CA LEU A 165 -19.08 44.81 -11.39
C LEU A 165 -19.43 43.95 -10.18
N GLU A 166 -20.55 44.26 -9.52
CA GLU A 166 -21.02 43.59 -8.31
C GLU A 166 -21.73 42.25 -8.61
N PRO A 167 -21.69 41.27 -7.68
CA PRO A 167 -22.30 39.96 -7.87
C PRO A 167 -23.83 40.01 -7.87
N GLN A 168 -24.47 39.44 -8.90
CA GLN A 168 -25.93 39.38 -8.98
C GLN A 168 -26.52 38.28 -8.09
N VAL A 169 -27.50 38.65 -7.27
CA VAL A 169 -28.35 37.71 -6.52
C VAL A 169 -29.47 37.21 -7.44
N VAL A 170 -29.62 35.89 -7.57
CA VAL A 170 -30.77 35.26 -8.25
C VAL A 170 -31.95 35.10 -7.28
N PRO A 171 -33.14 35.65 -7.57
CA PRO A 171 -34.28 35.58 -6.66
C PRO A 171 -35.30 34.47 -7.02
N ALA A 172 -35.89 33.92 -5.94
CA ALA A 172 -37.12 33.09 -5.90
C ALA A 172 -37.12 31.77 -6.70
#